data_AF-A0A7X1X172-F1
#
_entry.id   AF-A0A7X1X172-F1
#
_cell.length_a   1.000
_cell.length_b   1.000
_cell.length_c   1.000
_cell.angle_alpha   90.00
_cell.angle_beta   90.00
_cell.angle_gamma   90.00
#
_symmetry.space_group_name_H-M   'P 1'
#
loop_
_entity.id
_entity.type
_entity.pdbx_description
1 polymer ?
#
loop_
_entity_poly.entity_id
_entity_poly.type
_entity_poly.pdbx_seq_one_letter_code
_entity_poly.pdbx_strand_id
1 'polypeptide(L)'
;NMVGQLHALVFSGGSVFGLGAADAVTAALSVQGVGLHLKAGAPAIPIVPAAVLHDLSNDGDKDWGLEPPYRRLGFEALNNCAEDFDLGAAGAGRGAMAGVLQGGLGSASL
;
A
#
# COMPACT_ATOMS: atom_id res chain seq x y z
N ASN A 1 0.89 0.42 -23.21
CA ASN A 1 1.99 -0.17 -22.43
C ASN A 1 2.00 -1.69 -22.57
N MET A 2 3.14 -2.35 -22.28
CA MET A 2 3.38 -3.79 -22.55
C MET A 2 2.71 -4.77 -21.57
N VAL A 3 2.23 -4.32 -20.41
CA VAL A 3 1.63 -5.19 -19.38
C VAL A 3 0.20 -4.73 -19.13
N GLY A 4 -0.75 -5.67 -19.21
CA GLY A 4 -2.19 -5.41 -19.04
C GLY A 4 -2.76 -5.80 -17.68
N GLN A 5 -1.94 -6.34 -16.78
CA GLN A 5 -2.35 -6.82 -15.45
C GLN A 5 -1.38 -6.32 -14.37
N LEU A 6 -1.91 -6.05 -13.19
CA LEU A 6 -1.15 -5.76 -11.98
C LEU A 6 -1.19 -6.97 -11.04
N HIS A 7 -0.22 -7.05 -10.14
CA HIS A 7 -0.13 -8.14 -9.15
C HIS A 7 -0.64 -7.70 -7.78
N ALA A 8 -0.51 -6.41 -7.47
CA ALA A 8 -1.15 -5.75 -6.34
C ALA A 8 -1.36 -4.28 -6.65
N LEU A 9 -2.27 -3.63 -5.91
CA LEU A 9 -2.49 -2.19 -5.92
C LEU A 9 -2.39 -1.69 -4.49
N VAL A 10 -1.54 -0.69 -4.24
CA VAL A 10 -1.28 -0.20 -2.88
C VAL A 10 -1.84 1.21 -2.71
N PHE A 11 -2.74 1.35 -1.72
CA PHE A 11 -3.17 2.63 -1.20
C PHE A 11 -2.54 2.85 0.17
N SER A 12 -1.99 4.02 0.43
CA SER A 12 -1.43 4.38 1.75
C SER A 12 -1.66 5.85 2.10
N GLY A 13 -1.64 6.13 3.40
CA GLY A 13 -1.41 7.48 3.90
C GLY A 13 0.06 7.86 3.80
N GLY A 14 0.48 8.91 4.51
CA GLY A 14 1.87 9.29 4.64
C GLY A 14 2.43 10.16 3.54
N SER A 15 1.58 10.66 2.63
CA SER A 15 2.00 11.42 1.47
C SER A 15 3.13 10.68 0.73
N VAL A 16 4.17 11.39 0.30
CA VAL A 16 5.32 10.82 -0.42
C VAL A 16 6.03 9.67 0.31
N PHE A 17 6.02 9.64 1.65
CA PHE A 17 6.63 8.55 2.43
C PHE A 17 5.82 7.26 2.35
N GLY A 18 4.51 7.37 2.07
CA GLY A 18 3.60 6.26 1.87
C GLY A 18 3.99 5.32 0.73
N LEU A 19 4.78 5.80 -0.24
CA LEU A 19 5.29 5.00 -1.36
C LEU A 19 6.17 3.83 -0.88
N GLY A 20 6.76 3.93 0.32
CA GLY A 20 7.51 2.84 0.93
C GLY A 20 6.68 1.57 1.17
N ALA A 21 5.35 1.69 1.29
CA ALA A 21 4.47 0.53 1.38
C ALA A 21 4.48 -0.30 0.09
N ALA A 22 4.51 0.35 -1.08
CA ALA A 22 4.53 -0.34 -2.37
C ALA A 22 5.87 -1.04 -2.63
N ASP A 23 6.98 -0.45 -2.18
CA ASP A 23 8.30 -1.11 -2.21
C ASP A 23 8.28 -2.41 -1.38
N ALA A 24 7.72 -2.36 -0.17
CA ALA A 24 7.59 -3.54 0.68
C ALA A 24 6.75 -4.64 0.03
N VAL A 25 5.57 -4.29 -0.50
CA VAL A 25 4.69 -5.24 -1.22
C VAL A 25 5.39 -5.84 -2.43
N THR A 26 6.12 -5.03 -3.21
CA THR A 26 6.89 -5.50 -4.36
C THR A 26 7.96 -6.50 -3.95
N ALA A 27 8.75 -6.20 -2.90
CA ALA A 27 9.77 -7.11 -2.40
C ALA A 27 9.16 -8.44 -1.92
N ALA A 28 8.06 -8.40 -1.17
CA ALA A 28 7.40 -9.60 -0.66
C ALA A 28 6.80 -10.47 -1.76
N LEU A 29 6.08 -9.89 -2.73
CA LEU A 29 5.53 -10.63 -3.86
C LEU A 29 6.63 -11.26 -4.72
N SER A 30 7.75 -10.56 -4.92
CA SER A 30 8.90 -11.10 -5.65
C SER A 30 9.48 -12.35 -4.98
N VAL A 31 9.64 -12.33 -3.64
CA VAL A 31 10.07 -13.49 -2.84
C VAL A 31 9.07 -14.65 -2.93
N GLN A 32 7.78 -14.35 -2.99
CA GLN A 32 6.72 -15.35 -3.17
C GLN A 32 6.63 -15.89 -4.61
N GLY A 33 7.46 -15.39 -5.54
CA GLY A 33 7.42 -15.79 -6.94
C GLY A 33 6.20 -15.24 -7.71
N VAL A 34 5.55 -14.19 -7.19
CA VAL A 34 4.40 -13.55 -7.83
C VAL A 34 4.88 -12.38 -8.66
N GLY A 35 4.77 -12.48 -9.98
CA GLY A 35 5.27 -11.45 -10.89
C GLY A 35 5.52 -11.95 -12.30
N LEU A 36 5.96 -11.05 -13.17
CA LEU A 36 6.45 -11.40 -14.49
C LEU A 36 7.80 -12.13 -14.37
N HIS A 37 7.99 -13.17 -15.17
CA HIS A 37 9.25 -13.90 -15.27
C HIS A 37 9.84 -13.73 -16.66
N LEU A 38 10.81 -12.82 -16.80
CA LEU A 38 11.46 -12.56 -18.09
C LEU A 38 12.54 -13.59 -18.43
N LYS A 39 13.08 -14.27 -17.41
CA LYS A 39 14.12 -15.29 -17.55
C LYS A 39 13.94 -16.36 -16.46
N ALA A 40 14.12 -17.63 -16.84
CA ALA A 40 14.12 -18.74 -15.88
C ALA A 40 15.20 -18.54 -14.80
N GLY A 41 14.81 -18.70 -13.53
CA GLY A 41 15.70 -18.54 -12.37
C GLY A 41 15.99 -17.11 -11.93
N ALA A 42 15.43 -16.09 -12.59
CA ALA A 42 15.47 -14.71 -12.11
C ALA A 42 14.31 -14.44 -11.12
N PRO A 43 14.44 -13.44 -10.22
CA PRO A 43 13.33 -13.03 -9.37
C PRO A 43 12.10 -12.64 -10.17
N ALA A 44 10.91 -12.91 -9.62
CA ALA A 44 9.68 -12.42 -10.19
C ALA A 44 9.67 -10.89 -10.17
N ILE A 45 9.04 -10.27 -11.17
CA ILE A 45 8.91 -8.81 -11.31
C ILE A 45 7.44 -8.43 -11.11
N PRO A 46 7.01 -8.15 -9.86
CA PRO A 46 5.67 -7.69 -9.60
C PRO A 46 5.42 -6.32 -10.25
N ILE A 47 4.17 -6.12 -10.66
CA ILE A 47 3.67 -4.83 -11.14
C ILE A 47 2.73 -4.30 -10.06
N VAL A 48 3.20 -3.32 -9.29
CA VAL A 48 2.52 -2.80 -8.10
C VAL A 48 2.37 -1.28 -8.24
N PRO A 49 1.28 -0.80 -8.87
CA PRO A 49 0.95 0.62 -8.83
C PRO A 49 0.62 1.04 -7.39
N ALA A 50 0.86 2.31 -7.10
CA ALA A 50 0.59 2.89 -5.79
C ALA A 50 -0.03 4.28 -5.90
N ALA A 51 -0.89 4.61 -4.95
CA ALA A 51 -1.37 5.96 -4.75
C ALA A 51 -1.39 6.30 -3.27
N VAL A 52 -1.04 7.54 -2.95
CA VAL A 52 -0.90 8.02 -1.58
C VAL A 52 -1.83 9.20 -1.34
N LEU A 53 -2.31 9.34 -0.10
CA LEU A 53 -2.97 10.55 0.38
C LEU A 53 -2.08 11.30 1.38
N HIS A 54 -2.29 12.62 1.47
CA HIS A 54 -1.63 13.43 2.48
C HIS A 54 -2.45 13.43 3.77
N ASP A 55 -1.95 12.75 4.79
CA ASP A 55 -2.50 12.76 6.16
C ASP A 55 -1.45 13.16 7.20
N LEU A 56 -0.27 13.64 6.79
CA LEU A 56 0.84 14.00 7.70
C LEU A 56 0.53 15.21 8.60
N SER A 57 -0.64 15.83 8.47
CA SER A 57 -1.11 16.88 9.37
C SER A 57 -1.91 16.32 10.56
N ASN A 58 -2.12 15.01 10.63
CA ASN A 58 -2.72 14.34 11.78
C ASN A 58 -1.80 14.36 13.02
N ASP A 59 -2.34 13.95 14.16
CA ASP A 59 -1.56 13.73 15.37
C ASP A 59 -0.59 12.54 15.24
N GLY A 60 0.25 12.33 16.25
CA GLY A 60 1.18 11.21 16.32
C GLY A 60 2.62 11.59 15.94
N ASP A 61 3.54 10.76 16.40
CA ASP A 61 4.97 10.99 16.29
C ASP A 61 5.46 10.91 14.84
N LYS A 62 6.18 11.95 14.42
CA LYS A 62 6.74 12.10 13.07
C LYS A 62 8.26 12.09 13.05
N ASP A 63 8.90 11.84 14.18
CA ASP A 63 10.35 11.73 14.32
C ASP A 63 10.86 10.33 13.95
N TRP A 64 10.50 9.85 12.76
CA TRP A 64 10.89 8.52 12.27
C TRP A 64 12.32 8.47 11.70
N GLY A 65 12.98 9.61 11.54
CA GLY A 65 14.27 9.72 10.87
C GLY A 65 14.24 9.14 9.46
N LEU A 66 15.13 8.19 9.17
CA LEU A 66 15.24 7.54 7.87
C LEU A 66 14.27 6.36 7.66
N GLU A 67 13.50 6.00 8.69
CA GLU A 67 12.62 4.82 8.67
C GLU A 67 11.15 5.18 8.93
N PRO A 68 10.47 5.85 7.99
CA PRO A 68 9.02 6.00 8.04
C PRO A 68 8.31 4.64 8.16
N PRO A 69 7.16 4.56 8.85
CA PRO A 69 6.53 3.28 9.18
C PRO A 69 5.96 2.53 7.95
N TYR A 70 5.79 3.21 6.82
CA TYR A 70 5.02 2.72 5.68
C TYR A 70 5.59 1.45 5.04
N ARG A 71 6.91 1.23 5.09
CA ARG A 71 7.51 -0.03 4.63
C ARG A 71 7.02 -1.22 5.45
N ARG A 72 7.11 -1.11 6.78
CA ARG A 72 6.61 -2.15 7.71
C ARG A 72 5.11 -2.35 7.54
N LEU A 73 4.35 -1.26 7.46
CA LEU A 73 2.90 -1.31 7.26
C LEU A 73 2.53 -1.96 5.91
N GLY A 74 3.34 -1.80 4.86
CA GLY A 74 3.13 -2.46 3.57
C GLY A 74 3.24 -3.99 3.66
N PHE A 75 4.23 -4.51 4.40
CA PHE A 75 4.33 -5.95 4.67
C PHE A 75 3.14 -6.45 5.50
N GLU A 76 2.76 -5.73 6.54
CA GLU A 76 1.60 -6.07 7.38
C GLU A 76 0.30 -6.06 6.55
N ALA A 77 0.12 -5.08 5.68
CA ALA A 77 -1.05 -5.00 4.80
C ALA A 77 -1.14 -6.17 3.83
N LEU A 78 -0.02 -6.58 3.21
CA LEU A 78 0.00 -7.75 2.32
C LEU A 78 -0.33 -9.05 3.06
N ASN A 79 0.22 -9.23 4.26
CA ASN A 79 -0.05 -10.42 5.08
C ASN A 79 -1.51 -10.48 5.56
N ASN A 80 -2.18 -9.33 5.65
CA ASN A 80 -3.58 -9.21 6.06
C ASN A 80 -4.56 -9.14 4.87
N CYS A 81 -4.09 -9.32 3.62
CA CYS A 81 -4.98 -9.32 2.46
C CYS A 81 -6.03 -10.44 2.55
N ALA A 82 -7.30 -10.07 2.44
CA ALA A 82 -8.45 -10.97 2.52
C ALA A 82 -9.60 -10.43 1.64
N GLU A 83 -10.58 -11.30 1.35
CA GLU A 83 -11.80 -10.92 0.63
C GLU A 83 -12.65 -9.95 1.45
N ASP A 84 -12.79 -10.22 2.75
CA ASP A 84 -13.43 -9.35 3.72
C ASP A 84 -12.39 -8.44 4.39
N PHE A 85 -12.72 -7.15 4.53
CA PHE A 85 -11.83 -6.17 5.15
C PHE A 85 -12.61 -5.05 5.85
N ASP A 86 -11.97 -4.44 6.84
CA ASP A 86 -12.55 -3.35 7.61
C ASP A 86 -12.76 -2.09 6.75
N LEU A 87 -13.88 -1.40 6.97
CA LEU A 87 -14.20 -0.11 6.37
C LEU A 87 -14.00 1.04 7.38
N GLY A 88 -13.99 2.28 6.87
CA GLY A 88 -13.80 3.48 7.70
C GLY A 88 -12.33 3.77 8.00
N ALA A 89 -11.96 3.94 9.26
CA ALA A 89 -10.61 4.33 9.68
C ALA A 89 -9.60 3.14 9.64
N ALA A 90 -9.58 2.41 8.53
CA ALA A 90 -8.75 1.23 8.29
C ALA A 90 -7.75 1.48 7.15
N GLY A 91 -6.54 0.92 7.27
CA GLY A 91 -5.48 1.06 6.28
C GLY A 91 -5.20 2.52 5.91
N ALA A 92 -5.16 2.83 4.61
CA ALA A 92 -5.01 4.19 4.09
C ALA A 92 -6.12 5.16 4.57
N GLY A 93 -7.30 4.64 4.90
CA GLY A 93 -8.43 5.42 5.43
C GLY A 93 -8.20 5.96 6.84
N ARG A 94 -7.18 5.48 7.57
CA ARG A 94 -7.00 5.82 8.99
C ARG A 94 -6.75 7.30 9.26
N GLY A 95 -6.03 7.97 8.37
CA GLY A 95 -5.79 9.42 8.42
C GLY A 95 -6.58 10.21 7.38
N ALA A 96 -7.51 9.57 6.66
CA ALA A 96 -8.21 10.20 5.55
C ALA A 96 -9.20 11.28 6.02
N MET A 97 -9.30 12.35 5.24
CA MET A 97 -10.20 13.49 5.48
C MET A 97 -11.04 13.79 4.23
N ALA A 98 -12.32 14.12 4.44
CA ALA A 98 -13.23 14.63 3.43
C ALA A 98 -13.61 16.08 3.77
N GLY A 99 -12.81 17.03 3.28
CA GLY A 99 -12.86 18.41 3.75
C GLY A 99 -12.46 18.49 5.21
N VAL A 100 -13.36 18.99 6.07
CA VAL A 100 -13.14 19.08 7.53
C VAL A 100 -13.65 17.86 8.31
N LEU A 101 -14.26 16.90 7.63
CA LEU A 101 -14.85 15.71 8.25
C LEU A 101 -13.93 14.52 8.12
N GLN A 102 -13.91 13.66 9.14
CA GLN A 102 -13.19 12.39 9.08
C GLN A 102 -13.71 11.56 7.91
N GLY A 103 -12.78 11.11 7.05
CA GLY A 103 -13.04 10.22 5.93
C GLY A 103 -12.82 8.74 6.31
N GLY A 104 -12.54 7.91 5.30
CA GLY A 104 -12.21 6.51 5.50
C GLY A 104 -12.16 5.68 4.21
N LEU A 105 -11.81 4.41 4.37
CA LEU A 105 -11.91 3.39 3.33
C LEU A 105 -13.39 3.02 3.11
N GLY A 106 -13.81 2.94 1.85
CA GLY A 106 -15.15 2.52 1.46
C GLY A 106 -15.11 1.50 0.33
N SER A 107 -16.13 0.66 0.25
CA SER A 107 -16.33 -0.33 -0.81
C SER A 107 -17.81 -0.49 -1.12
N ALA A 108 -18.14 -0.85 -2.36
CA ALA A 108 -19.51 -1.11 -2.81
C ALA A 108 -19.51 -2.13 -3.96
N SER A 109 -20.55 -2.95 -4.06
CA SER A 109 -20.77 -3.93 -5.13
C SER A 109 -22.26 -3.95 -5.53
N LEU A 110 -22.56 -4.54 -6.70
CA LEU A 110 -23.91 -4.69 -7.26
C LEU A 110 -24.17 -6.14 -7.65
#